data_AF-A0A803KS90-F1
#
_entry.id   AF-A0A803KS90-F1
#
_cell.length_a   1.000
_cell.length_b   1.000
_cell.length_c   1.000
_cell.angle_alpha   90.00
_cell.angle_beta   90.00
_cell.angle_gamma   90.00
#
_symmetry.space_group_name_H-M   'P 1'
#
loop_
_entity.id
_entity.type
_entity.pdbx_description
1 polymer ?
#
loop_
_entity_poly.entity_id
_entity_poly.type
_entity_poly.pdbx_seq_one_letter_code
_entity_poly.pdbx_strand_id
1 'polypeptide(L)'
;MEAGSTKKRERAEKPYKGIRMRKWGKWVAEIREPNKRSRIWLGSYSTPVAAARAYDTAVYYLRGPSARLNFPELLMGECRLSDLSAASIRKKSY
;
A
#
# COMPACT_ATOMS: atom_id res chain seq x y z
N MET A 1 14.87 -26.07 -15.76
CA MET A 1 14.14 -24.84 -16.13
C MET A 1 12.90 -24.77 -15.26
N GLU A 2 12.89 -23.99 -14.17
CA GLU A 2 11.73 -23.98 -13.27
C GLU A 2 11.40 -22.56 -12.80
N ALA A 3 10.30 -21.99 -13.28
CA ALA A 3 9.62 -20.88 -12.60
C ALA A 3 8.17 -20.74 -13.06
N GLY A 4 7.32 -21.60 -12.48
CA GLY A 4 5.96 -21.30 -12.03
C GLY A 4 5.06 -20.43 -12.92
N SER A 5 4.22 -21.12 -13.69
CA SER A 5 2.99 -20.64 -14.36
C SER A 5 2.31 -19.45 -13.67
N THR A 6 2.43 -18.24 -14.22
CA THR A 6 1.55 -17.13 -13.88
C THR A 6 0.24 -17.32 -14.64
N LYS A 7 -0.68 -18.14 -14.11
CA LYS A 7 -2.08 -18.12 -14.53
C LYS A 7 -2.60 -16.70 -14.32
N LYS A 8 -2.68 -15.95 -15.42
CA LYS A 8 -3.23 -14.60 -15.55
C LYS A 8 -4.73 -14.71 -15.26
N ARG A 9 -5.10 -14.88 -13.99
CA ARG A 9 -6.48 -14.96 -13.55
C ARG A 9 -7.16 -13.69 -14.02
N GLU A 10 -8.23 -13.91 -14.76
CA GLU A 10 -9.03 -12.94 -15.47
C GLU A 10 -9.23 -11.69 -14.63
N ARG A 11 -9.19 -10.58 -15.34
CA ARG A 11 -9.15 -9.21 -14.87
C ARG A 11 -10.49 -8.84 -14.24
N ALA A 12 -10.88 -9.51 -13.16
CA ALA A 12 -11.78 -8.95 -12.18
C ALA A 12 -11.17 -7.59 -11.84
N GLU A 13 -11.92 -6.53 -12.12
CA GLU A 13 -11.46 -5.15 -12.00
C GLU A 13 -11.07 -4.91 -10.55
N LYS A 14 -9.78 -5.09 -10.26
CA LYS A 14 -9.23 -4.90 -8.92
C LYS A 14 -9.19 -3.39 -8.73
N PRO A 15 -9.99 -2.83 -7.80
CA PRO A 15 -10.09 -1.39 -7.66
C PRO A 15 -8.76 -0.75 -7.28
N TYR A 16 -7.86 -1.51 -6.62
CA TYR A 16 -6.54 -1.04 -6.19
C TYR A 16 -5.46 -2.10 -6.40
N LYS A 17 -4.24 -1.63 -6.66
CA LYS A 17 -3.04 -2.46 -6.87
C LYS A 17 -2.60 -3.11 -5.57
N GLY A 18 -2.23 -4.39 -5.64
CA GLY A 18 -1.82 -5.17 -4.46
C GLY A 18 -2.98 -5.59 -3.55
N ILE A 19 -4.21 -5.22 -3.90
CA ILE A 19 -5.39 -5.49 -3.09
C ILE A 19 -6.20 -6.63 -3.70
N ARG A 20 -6.59 -7.58 -2.84
CA ARG A 20 -7.42 -8.72 -3.23
C ARG A 20 -8.62 -8.84 -2.30
N MET A 21 -9.80 -9.00 -2.90
CA MET A 21 -11.02 -9.30 -2.17
C MET A 21 -11.18 -10.82 -2.02
N ARG A 22 -11.51 -11.28 -0.81
CA ARG A 22 -11.95 -12.66 -0.56
C ARG A 22 -13.47 -12.79 -0.76
N LYS A 23 -13.95 -14.01 -0.99
CA LYS A 23 -15.38 -14.34 -1.09
C LYS A 23 -16.23 -13.92 0.13
N TRP A 24 -15.58 -13.71 1.28
CA TRP A 24 -16.20 -13.25 2.52
C TRP A 24 -16.25 -11.71 2.65
N GLY A 25 -15.96 -10.95 1.59
CA GLY A 25 -15.99 -9.49 1.61
C GLY A 25 -14.84 -8.82 2.37
N LYS A 26 -13.81 -9.57 2.78
CA LYS A 26 -12.60 -9.02 3.40
C LYS A 26 -11.58 -8.63 2.34
N TRP A 27 -10.98 -7.46 2.54
CA TRP A 27 -9.92 -6.92 1.70
C TRP A 27 -8.57 -7.31 2.27
N VAL A 28 -7.64 -7.70 1.41
CA VAL A 28 -6.30 -8.12 1.82
C VAL A 28 -5.28 -7.33 1.03
N ALA A 29 -4.26 -6.81 1.72
CA ALA A 29 -3.11 -6.18 1.11
C ALA A 29 -1.91 -7.13 1.13
N GLU A 30 -1.31 -7.37 -0.03
CA GLU A 30 -0.10 -8.17 -0.17
C GLU A 30 0.89 -7.51 -1.15
N ILE A 31 2.18 -7.64 -0.89
CA ILE A 31 3.24 -7.08 -1.74
C ILE A 31 4.20 -8.14 -2.24
N ARG A 32 4.68 -7.94 -3.46
CA ARG A 32 5.69 -8.77 -4.12
C ARG A 32 6.89 -7.91 -4.48
N GLU A 33 8.05 -8.31 -3.99
CA GLU A 33 9.32 -7.74 -4.41
C GLU A 33 9.67 -8.26 -5.82
N PRO A 34 10.13 -7.41 -6.75
CA PRO A 34 10.41 -7.84 -8.13
C PRO A 34 11.52 -8.90 -8.20
N ASN A 35 12.49 -8.81 -7.29
CA ASN A 35 13.65 -9.72 -7.24
C ASN A 35 13.43 -10.95 -6.35
N LYS A 36 12.31 -11.01 -5.61
CA LYS A 36 12.01 -12.16 -4.73
C LYS A 36 10.74 -12.87 -5.16
N ARG A 37 10.74 -14.20 -4.99
CA ARG A 37 9.54 -15.03 -5.19
C ARG A 37 8.55 -14.93 -4.01
N SER A 38 9.03 -14.41 -2.88
CA SER A 38 8.27 -14.26 -1.65
C SER A 38 7.18 -13.19 -1.76
N ARG A 39 6.06 -13.45 -1.07
CA ARG A 39 4.95 -12.51 -0.90
C ARG A 39 4.89 -12.13 0.56
N ILE A 40 4.75 -10.84 0.83
CA ILE A 40 4.61 -10.33 2.19
C ILE A 40 3.13 -10.00 2.39
N TRP A 41 2.54 -10.62 3.39
CA TRP A 41 1.19 -10.31 3.83
C TRP A 41 1.22 -9.06 4.70
N LEU A 42 0.55 -8.00 4.27
CA LEU A 42 0.54 -6.72 5.00
C LEU A 42 -0.61 -6.65 5.99
N GLY A 43 -1.73 -7.32 5.70
CA GLY A 43 -2.89 -7.34 6.60
C GLY A 43 -4.20 -7.65 5.89
N SER A 44 -5.23 -7.86 6.69
CA SER A 44 -6.63 -7.89 6.25
C SER A 44 -7.37 -6.67 6.78
N TYR A 45 -8.15 -6.05 5.92
CA TYR A 45 -8.85 -4.80 6.16
C TYR A 45 -10.32 -4.94 5.78
N SER A 46 -11.15 -4.09 6.40
CA SER A 46 -12.58 -4.04 6.14
C SER A 46 -12.93 -3.21 4.90
N THR A 47 -12.07 -2.28 4.50
CA THR A 47 -12.29 -1.40 3.33
C THR A 47 -11.17 -1.54 2.31
N PRO A 48 -11.46 -1.36 1.01
CA PRO A 48 -10.44 -1.44 -0.04
C PRO A 48 -9.42 -0.29 0.07
N VAL A 49 -9.88 0.89 0.50
CA VAL A 49 -9.03 2.08 0.70
C VAL A 49 -8.01 1.86 1.81
N ALA A 50 -8.42 1.33 2.96
CA ALA A 50 -7.49 1.05 4.06
C ALA A 50 -6.42 0.01 3.65
N ALA A 51 -6.84 -1.01 2.91
CA ALA A 51 -5.90 -1.99 2.36
C ALA A 51 -4.90 -1.35 1.39
N ALA A 52 -5.38 -0.51 0.48
CA ALA A 52 -4.56 0.20 -0.51
C ALA A 52 -3.58 1.19 0.13
N ARG A 53 -3.99 1.89 1.20
CA ARG A 53 -3.08 2.73 2.00
C ARG A 53 -1.94 1.93 2.61
N ALA A 54 -2.26 0.82 3.27
CA ALA A 54 -1.23 -0.06 3.86
C ALA A 54 -0.28 -0.64 2.81
N TYR A 55 -0.81 -0.97 1.63
CA TYR A 55 0.00 -1.38 0.49
C TYR A 55 0.96 -0.26 0.07
N ASP A 56 0.48 0.97 -0.09
CA ASP A 56 1.30 2.08 -0.54
C ASP A 56 2.45 2.41 0.43
N THR A 57 2.17 2.41 1.73
CA THR A 57 3.18 2.52 2.78
C THR A 57 4.26 1.44 2.64
N ALA A 58 3.87 0.17 2.45
CA ALA A 58 4.81 -0.91 2.26
C ALA A 58 5.63 -0.78 0.97
N VAL A 59 5.01 -0.38 -0.15
CA VAL A 59 5.74 -0.15 -1.41
C VAL A 59 6.75 0.99 -1.24
N TYR A 60 6.38 2.06 -0.53
CA TYR A 60 7.28 3.16 -0.24
C TYR A 60 8.50 2.71 0.56
N TYR A 61 8.32 1.92 1.62
CA TYR A 61 9.45 1.37 2.37
C TYR A 61 10.32 0.42 1.54
N LEU A 62 9.74 -0.31 0.58
CA LEU A 62 10.49 -1.26 -0.25
C LEU A 62 11.17 -0.65 -1.49
N ARG A 63 10.57 0.35 -2.13
CA ARG A 63 11.04 0.95 -3.40
C ARG A 63 11.50 2.40 -3.26
N GLY A 64 11.26 3.02 -2.11
CA GLY A 64 11.54 4.42 -1.86
C GLY A 64 10.51 5.38 -2.48
N PRO A 65 10.82 6.69 -2.50
CA PRO A 65 9.91 7.76 -2.93
C PRO A 65 9.53 7.72 -4.42
N SER A 66 10.25 6.94 -5.24
CA SER A 66 9.93 6.76 -6.66
C SER A 66 8.95 5.61 -6.92
N ALA A 67 8.35 5.05 -5.86
CA ALA A 67 7.35 4.00 -5.94
C ALA A 67 6.09 4.43 -6.72
N ARG A 68 5.56 3.53 -7.55
CA ARG A 68 4.23 3.68 -8.16
C ARG A 68 3.14 3.16 -7.22
N LEU A 69 2.47 4.10 -6.56
CA LEU A 69 1.45 3.90 -5.53
C LEU A 69 0.04 4.06 -6.09
N ASN A 70 -0.96 3.65 -5.31
CA ASN A 70 -2.37 3.92 -5.62
C ASN A 70 -2.74 5.36 -5.25
N PHE A 71 -2.21 5.88 -4.15
CA PHE A 71 -2.48 7.22 -3.63
C PHE A 71 -1.19 8.03 -3.50
N PRO A 72 -0.71 8.65 -4.60
CA PRO A 72 0.50 9.48 -4.55
C PRO A 72 0.34 10.71 -3.62
N GLU A 73 -0.89 11.22 -3.49
CA GLU A 73 -1.20 12.38 -2.65
C GLU A 73 -1.03 12.09 -1.14
N LEU A 74 -1.28 10.86 -0.70
CA LEU A 74 -1.17 10.51 0.73
C LEU A 74 0.27 10.53 1.24
N LEU A 75 1.24 10.10 0.43
CA LEU A 75 2.65 10.21 0.83
C LEU A 75 3.20 11.61 0.72
N MET A 76 2.75 12.37 -0.28
CA MET A 76 3.09 13.79 -0.38
C MET A 76 2.51 14.56 0.83
N GLY A 77 1.37 14.10 1.35
CA GLY A 77 0.72 14.56 2.58
C GLY A 77 1.44 14.12 3.86
N GLU A 78 1.90 12.88 3.98
CA GLU A 78 2.67 12.44 5.17
C GLU A 78 4.01 13.20 5.29
N CYS A 79 4.62 13.62 4.17
CA CYS A 79 5.77 14.53 4.18
C CYS A 79 5.38 16.01 4.36
N ARG A 80 4.16 16.45 4.00
CA ARG A 80 3.69 17.83 4.29
C ARG A 80 3.09 18.00 5.69
N LEU A 81 2.66 16.92 6.33
CA LEU A 81 2.37 16.87 7.77
C LEU A 81 3.64 16.77 8.63
N SER A 82 4.81 17.04 8.04
CA SER A 82 5.92 17.64 8.77
C SER A 82 5.62 19.07 9.26
N ASP A 83 4.38 19.55 9.13
CA ASP A 83 3.79 20.54 10.03
C ASP A 83 3.76 20.08 11.51
N LEU A 84 4.19 18.85 11.83
CA LEU A 84 4.72 18.52 13.17
C LEU A 84 6.18 18.97 13.36
N SER A 85 6.60 20.06 12.72
CA SER A 85 7.76 20.81 13.18
C SER A 85 7.50 21.22 14.63
N ALA A 86 8.51 21.10 15.49
CA ALA A 86 8.44 21.52 16.89
C ALA A 86 7.89 22.96 17.06
N ALA A 87 7.99 23.79 16.02
CA ALA A 87 7.41 25.13 15.95
C ALA A 87 5.87 25.15 15.96
N SER A 88 5.17 24.17 15.38
CA SER A 88 3.71 24.16 15.25
C SER A 88 2.99 23.62 16.49
N ILE A 89 3.64 22.77 17.30
CA ILE A 89 3.07 22.22 18.54
C ILE A 89 2.91 23.32 19.60
N ARG A 90 3.81 24.31 19.63
CA ARG A 90 3.80 25.41 20.60
C ARG A 90 2.67 26.43 20.41
N LYS A 91 1.96 26.41 19.27
CA LYS A 91 0.94 27.41 18.94
C LYS A 91 -0.49 26.96 19.22
N LYS A 92 -0.70 25.73 19.72
CA LYS A 92 -2.02 25.18 20.03
C LYS A 92 -2.37 25.23 21.53
N SER A 93 -1.53 25.87 22.35
CA SER A 93 -1.70 25.93 23.81
C SER A 93 -1.94 27.34 24.38
N TYR A 94 -2.36 28.30 23.58
CA TYR A 94 -2.92 29.59 24.04
C TYR A 94 -4.10 29.98 23.15
#